data_AF-A0A951Z836-F1
#
_entry.id   AF-A0A951Z836-F1
#
_cell.length_a   1.000
_cell.length_b   1.000
_cell.length_c   1.000
_cell.angle_alpha   90.00
_cell.angle_beta   90.00
_cell.angle_gamma   90.00
#
_symmetry.space_group_name_H-M   'P 1'
#
loop_
_entity.id
_entity.type
_entity.pdbx_description
1 polymer ?
#
loop_
_entity_poly.entity_id
_entity_poly.type
_entity_poly.pdbx_seq_one_letter_code
_entity_poly.pdbx_strand_id
1 'polypeptide(L)'
;MSHLHHRLRQTLLGFIVAGTGGLAALAPACIWDYDTIKMERSRFPSALELITGKFLRHSPEFYRWRIEDRLKKLETDPNDVRALDDLAAAYDKTGQHDRAIEVARSIEKIQPGRYETAANLGTFLIHAGRLEEGLEHIERAIEINPDAHFGREVVQKQLVEYVLARRASGATMPLATVVVPKDEDGHAALHLKVKDSFVSFLRTAKKASSGNEGAALDLIELDAAIKGVLGMMRFGTHSSPVLLEALGFLLAAIELQETHDAKMLSSRAFLMAARQAETPEAKDAYRALARSVLHMQTPSRGTEQITLEEVEETFQRELADAETWYADLRSKEIRWVSESDDPEAEFDKLYAEEPSVADSGGDPITLMLPLPVMALLVALALGGYLFFRARRSAG
;
A
#
# COMPACT_ATOMS: atom_id res chain seq x y z
N MET A 1 44.22 40.00 -26.17
CA MET A 1 45.36 40.16 -27.11
C MET A 1 46.46 39.26 -26.54
N SER A 2 46.65 38.05 -27.06
CA SER A 2 47.32 37.66 -28.33
C SER A 2 48.73 37.12 -27.98
N HIS A 3 48.93 35.79 -27.93
CA HIS A 3 49.29 34.92 -29.07
C HIS A 3 50.81 34.94 -29.37
N LEU A 4 51.49 33.86 -29.81
CA LEU A 4 51.18 32.42 -29.99
C LEU A 4 52.49 31.68 -30.44
N HIS A 5 52.43 30.35 -30.58
CA HIS A 5 53.39 29.42 -31.26
C HIS A 5 54.53 28.85 -30.37
N HIS A 6 54.93 27.57 -30.46
CA HIS A 6 54.59 26.41 -31.34
C HIS A 6 55.02 25.09 -30.60
N ARG A 7 54.77 23.81 -30.98
CA ARG A 7 54.18 23.04 -32.12
C ARG A 7 53.48 21.77 -31.52
N LEU A 8 52.38 21.22 -32.08
CA LEU A 8 52.26 20.10 -33.05
C LEU A 8 53.10 18.83 -32.69
N ARG A 9 52.64 17.56 -32.82
CA ARG A 9 51.37 16.98 -33.39
C ARG A 9 51.22 15.47 -33.03
N GLN A 10 49.99 14.99 -32.75
CA GLN A 10 49.34 13.69 -33.14
C GLN A 10 50.06 12.33 -32.79
N THR A 11 49.47 11.11 -32.79
CA THR A 11 48.18 10.58 -33.32
C THR A 11 47.66 9.31 -32.59
N LEU A 12 46.32 9.20 -32.39
CA LEU A 12 45.40 8.02 -32.35
C LEU A 12 45.57 6.75 -31.46
N LEU A 13 44.39 6.14 -31.20
CA LEU A 13 44.05 4.81 -30.61
C LEU A 13 44.47 4.52 -29.14
N GLY A 14 43.62 4.00 -28.24
CA GLY A 14 42.15 3.88 -28.21
C GLY A 14 41.62 2.49 -27.82
N PHE A 15 40.84 2.39 -26.73
CA PHE A 15 39.87 1.30 -26.48
C PHE A 15 38.80 1.71 -25.44
N ILE A 16 37.63 1.07 -25.49
CA ILE A 16 36.45 1.29 -24.63
C ILE A 16 36.18 0.01 -23.81
N VAL A 17 35.91 0.15 -22.50
CA VAL A 17 35.01 -0.64 -21.62
C VAL A 17 34.91 0.18 -20.32
N ALA A 18 33.82 0.90 -20.01
CA ALA A 18 32.48 0.44 -19.60
C ALA A 18 32.48 -0.27 -18.22
N GLY A 19 31.85 0.36 -17.21
CA GLY A 19 31.95 -0.10 -15.81
C GLY A 19 31.13 0.71 -14.81
N THR A 20 29.93 1.13 -15.18
CA THR A 20 29.01 1.88 -14.30
C THR A 20 28.36 0.96 -13.26
N GLY A 21 29.03 0.75 -12.14
CA GLY A 21 28.41 0.17 -10.94
C GLY A 21 27.48 1.19 -10.29
N GLY A 22 26.18 0.95 -10.33
CA GLY A 22 25.18 1.91 -9.85
C GLY A 22 25.16 2.03 -8.31
N LEU A 23 25.28 3.26 -7.82
CA LEU A 23 24.61 3.65 -6.58
C LEU A 23 23.12 3.69 -6.90
N ALA A 24 22.36 2.73 -6.38
CA ALA A 24 20.91 2.74 -6.51
C ALA A 24 20.36 3.99 -5.81
N ALA A 25 19.77 4.90 -6.60
CA ALA A 25 18.97 5.97 -6.03
C ALA A 25 17.76 5.35 -5.33
N LEU A 26 17.50 5.76 -4.10
CA LEU A 26 16.28 5.41 -3.38
C LEU A 26 15.11 6.16 -4.03
N ALA A 27 14.57 5.57 -5.12
CA ALA A 27 13.34 6.02 -5.76
C ALA A 27 12.16 5.63 -4.83
N PRO A 28 11.47 6.60 -4.22
CA PRO A 28 10.33 6.29 -3.37
C PRO A 28 9.11 6.03 -4.26
N ALA A 29 8.19 5.17 -3.79
CA ALA A 29 7.17 4.60 -4.65
C ALA A 29 5.81 4.49 -3.91
N CYS A 30 4.80 5.25 -4.35
CA CYS A 30 3.37 5.18 -3.99
C CYS A 30 2.50 5.97 -5.00
N ILE A 31 1.26 6.34 -4.66
CA ILE A 31 0.48 7.31 -5.47
C ILE A 31 1.02 8.72 -5.21
N TRP A 32 2.00 9.16 -6.00
CA TRP A 32 2.78 10.39 -5.73
C TRP A 32 1.99 11.69 -5.92
N ASP A 33 1.20 12.09 -4.93
CA ASP A 33 1.14 13.51 -4.59
C ASP A 33 2.16 13.85 -3.48
N TYR A 34 2.49 15.13 -3.34
CA TYR A 34 3.48 15.62 -2.39
C TYR A 34 3.11 15.35 -0.92
N ASP A 35 1.82 15.20 -0.60
CA ASP A 35 1.37 14.86 0.75
C ASP A 35 1.58 13.40 1.06
N THR A 36 1.36 12.50 0.10
CA THR A 36 1.62 11.05 0.25
C THR A 36 3.05 10.82 0.76
N ILE A 37 4.04 11.57 0.24
CA ILE A 37 5.44 11.54 0.71
C ILE A 37 5.59 11.90 2.19
N LYS A 38 4.86 12.91 2.66
CA LYS A 38 4.90 13.39 4.05
C LYS A 38 4.17 12.41 4.96
N MET A 39 3.01 11.94 4.52
CA MET A 39 2.17 10.94 5.18
C MET A 39 2.86 9.58 5.34
N GLU A 40 3.81 9.24 4.47
CA GLU A 40 4.68 8.06 4.62
C GLU A 40 5.85 8.26 5.60
N ARG A 41 6.23 9.50 5.89
CA ARG A 41 7.15 9.85 6.98
C ARG A 41 6.44 9.85 8.34
N SER A 42 5.14 10.17 8.35
CA SER A 42 4.26 9.93 9.48
C SER A 42 4.10 8.43 9.77
N ARG A 43 3.69 8.09 10.99
CA ARG A 43 3.37 6.70 11.36
C ARG A 43 2.25 6.14 10.49
N PHE A 44 2.52 5.04 9.77
CA PHE A 44 1.50 4.35 8.96
C PHE A 44 0.31 3.91 9.85
N PRO A 45 -0.95 4.23 9.49
CA PRO A 45 -2.12 3.94 10.34
C PRO A 45 -2.38 2.43 10.54
N SER A 46 -2.92 2.08 11.70
CA SER A 46 -3.34 0.71 12.00
C SER A 46 -4.53 0.26 11.14
N ALA A 47 -4.75 -1.06 11.09
CA ALA A 47 -5.93 -1.63 10.44
C ALA A 47 -7.24 -1.08 11.03
N LEU A 48 -7.31 -0.79 12.34
CA LEU A 48 -8.50 -0.22 12.96
C LEU A 48 -8.76 1.22 12.46
N GLU A 49 -7.73 2.06 12.43
CA GLU A 49 -7.81 3.45 11.96
C GLU A 49 -8.21 3.51 10.47
N LEU A 50 -7.73 2.57 9.64
CA LEU A 50 -8.12 2.45 8.23
C LEU A 50 -9.56 1.94 8.05
N ILE A 51 -10.00 0.96 8.85
CA ILE A 51 -11.39 0.47 8.84
C ILE A 51 -12.38 1.57 9.27
N THR A 52 -12.09 2.30 10.36
CA THR A 52 -12.98 3.37 10.86
C THR A 52 -12.88 4.66 10.07
N GLY A 53 -11.73 4.94 9.44
CA GLY A 53 -11.43 6.24 8.87
C GLY A 53 -10.88 7.25 9.88
N LYS A 54 -10.33 6.82 11.02
CA LYS A 54 -9.63 7.68 11.98
C LYS A 54 -8.14 7.81 11.63
N PHE A 55 -7.83 8.33 10.44
CA PHE A 55 -6.46 8.58 10.01
C PHE A 55 -6.33 9.86 9.18
N LEU A 56 -5.14 10.45 9.22
CA LEU A 56 -4.79 11.69 8.52
C LEU A 56 -4.96 11.55 7.00
N ARG A 57 -5.91 12.31 6.44
CA ARG A 57 -6.16 12.43 4.99
C ARG A 57 -6.82 13.77 4.69
N HIS A 58 -6.52 14.31 3.52
CA HIS A 58 -7.15 15.53 3.04
C HIS A 58 -8.61 15.33 2.64
N SER A 59 -9.40 16.39 2.77
CA SER A 59 -10.81 16.47 2.42
C SER A 59 -11.04 16.70 0.93
N PRO A 60 -12.26 16.42 0.41
CA PRO A 60 -12.65 16.78 -0.95
C PRO A 60 -12.55 18.29 -1.24
N GLU A 61 -12.62 19.14 -0.22
CA GLU A 61 -12.47 20.59 -0.35
C GLU A 61 -11.00 20.97 -0.60
N PHE A 62 -10.06 20.36 0.12
CA PHE A 62 -8.62 20.53 -0.12
C PHE A 62 -8.23 20.05 -1.54
N TYR A 63 -8.70 18.89 -1.99
CA TYR A 63 -8.37 18.41 -3.34
C TYR A 63 -8.98 19.29 -4.46
N ARG A 64 -10.15 19.92 -4.24
CA ARG A 64 -10.68 20.92 -5.18
C ARG A 64 -9.80 22.16 -5.25
N TRP A 65 -9.35 22.68 -4.11
CA TRP A 65 -8.37 23.78 -4.06
C TRP A 65 -7.06 23.39 -4.76
N ARG A 66 -6.52 22.19 -4.50
CA ARG A 66 -5.29 21.70 -5.16
C ARG A 66 -5.44 21.62 -6.68
N ILE A 67 -6.60 21.25 -7.21
CA ILE A 67 -6.86 21.27 -8.67
C ILE A 67 -6.68 22.70 -9.21
N GLU A 68 -7.25 23.71 -8.55
CA GLU A 68 -7.17 25.10 -8.99
C GLU A 68 -5.74 25.67 -8.88
N ASP A 69 -5.04 25.40 -7.77
CA ASP A 69 -3.63 25.80 -7.59
C ASP A 69 -2.69 25.13 -8.61
N ARG A 70 -2.77 23.80 -8.77
CA ARG A 70 -1.85 23.09 -9.69
C ARG A 70 -2.15 23.45 -11.15
N LEU A 71 -3.40 23.70 -11.53
CA LEU A 71 -3.71 24.25 -12.86
C LEU A 71 -3.03 25.62 -13.08
N LYS A 72 -3.17 26.56 -12.13
CA LYS A 72 -2.52 27.87 -12.16
C LYS A 72 -0.99 27.76 -12.20
N LYS A 73 -0.40 26.81 -11.48
CA LYS A 73 1.05 26.55 -11.53
C LYS A 73 1.49 26.06 -12.92
N LEU A 74 0.72 25.15 -13.53
CA LEU A 74 0.95 24.61 -14.87
C LEU A 74 0.75 25.64 -16.00
N GLU A 75 0.12 26.81 -15.75
CA GLU A 75 0.18 27.94 -16.69
C GLU A 75 1.60 28.51 -16.84
N THR A 76 2.45 28.34 -15.81
CA THR A 76 3.83 28.88 -15.77
C THR A 76 4.90 27.85 -16.16
N ASP A 77 4.72 26.58 -15.79
CA ASP A 77 5.50 25.45 -16.31
C ASP A 77 4.56 24.28 -16.66
N PRO A 78 4.09 24.18 -17.91
CA PRO A 78 3.18 23.11 -18.35
C PRO A 78 3.77 21.70 -18.28
N ASN A 79 5.08 21.55 -18.01
CA ASN A 79 5.76 20.27 -17.94
C ASN A 79 6.31 19.94 -16.54
N ASP A 80 5.90 20.67 -15.49
CA ASP A 80 6.20 20.30 -14.11
C ASP A 80 5.48 18.99 -13.76
N VAL A 81 6.18 17.88 -13.94
CA VAL A 81 5.70 16.52 -13.68
C VAL A 81 5.21 16.35 -12.23
N ARG A 82 5.74 17.10 -11.25
CA ARG A 82 5.23 17.03 -9.87
C ARG A 82 3.88 17.71 -9.73
N ALA A 83 3.68 18.85 -10.40
CA ALA A 83 2.36 19.50 -10.44
C ALA A 83 1.35 18.69 -11.26
N LEU A 84 1.78 17.98 -12.31
CA LEU A 84 0.94 17.04 -13.05
C LEU A 84 0.56 15.80 -12.22
N ASP A 85 1.51 15.19 -11.50
CA ASP A 85 1.22 14.05 -10.61
C ASP A 85 0.26 14.46 -9.47
N ASP A 86 0.53 15.60 -8.79
CA ASP A 86 -0.37 16.20 -7.77
C ASP A 86 -1.79 16.47 -8.33
N LEU A 87 -1.88 17.00 -9.56
CA LEU A 87 -3.16 17.30 -10.22
C LEU A 87 -3.92 16.02 -10.59
N ALA A 88 -3.24 15.00 -11.09
CA ALA A 88 -3.86 13.71 -11.42
C ALA A 88 -4.41 13.02 -10.17
N ALA A 89 -3.64 13.00 -9.08
CA ALA A 89 -4.09 12.50 -7.78
C ALA A 89 -5.32 13.30 -7.27
N ALA A 90 -5.30 14.63 -7.35
CA ALA A 90 -6.43 15.46 -6.92
C ALA A 90 -7.70 15.26 -7.79
N TYR A 91 -7.56 15.00 -9.09
CA TYR A 91 -8.68 14.59 -9.94
C TYR A 91 -9.26 13.23 -9.51
N ASP A 92 -8.42 12.22 -9.30
CA ASP A 92 -8.87 10.90 -8.82
C ASP A 92 -9.60 10.99 -7.48
N LYS A 93 -9.02 11.75 -6.52
CA LYS A 93 -9.58 12.01 -5.18
C LYS A 93 -10.89 12.80 -5.18
N THR A 94 -11.22 13.46 -6.28
CA THR A 94 -12.51 14.15 -6.49
C THR A 94 -13.46 13.40 -7.43
N GLY A 95 -13.16 12.14 -7.78
CA GLY A 95 -14.00 11.29 -8.64
C GLY A 95 -13.88 11.57 -10.14
N GLN A 96 -12.93 12.42 -10.55
CA GLN A 96 -12.70 12.82 -11.95
C GLN A 96 -11.70 11.86 -12.63
N HIS A 97 -11.92 10.55 -12.51
CA HIS A 97 -10.93 9.52 -12.86
C HIS A 97 -10.43 9.60 -14.31
N ASP A 98 -11.29 9.89 -15.30
CA ASP A 98 -10.83 10.08 -16.69
C ASP A 98 -9.91 11.30 -16.87
N ARG A 99 -10.06 12.37 -16.07
CA ARG A 99 -9.13 13.51 -16.07
C ARG A 99 -7.79 13.14 -15.44
N ALA A 100 -7.81 12.31 -14.38
CA ALA A 100 -6.59 11.76 -13.80
C ALA A 100 -5.83 10.88 -14.82
N ILE A 101 -6.56 10.07 -15.59
CA ILE A 101 -6.05 9.26 -16.70
C ILE A 101 -5.46 10.15 -17.82
N GLU A 102 -6.15 11.23 -18.22
CA GLU A 102 -5.65 12.18 -19.22
C GLU A 102 -4.34 12.84 -18.79
N VAL A 103 -4.25 13.31 -17.53
CA VAL A 103 -3.04 13.93 -16.99
C VAL A 103 -1.91 12.91 -16.87
N ALA A 104 -2.14 11.70 -16.33
CA ALA A 104 -1.13 10.64 -16.27
C ALA A 104 -0.62 10.23 -17.67
N ARG A 105 -1.50 10.18 -18.68
CA ARG A 105 -1.13 9.97 -20.10
C ARG A 105 -0.48 11.19 -20.77
N SER A 106 -0.43 12.36 -20.12
CA SER A 106 0.46 13.46 -20.52
C SER A 106 1.86 13.27 -19.93
N ILE A 107 1.94 12.86 -18.65
CA ILE A 107 3.20 12.57 -17.96
C ILE A 107 3.97 11.45 -18.67
N GLU A 108 3.31 10.35 -19.08
CA GLU A 108 3.97 9.25 -19.82
C GLU A 108 4.54 9.69 -21.19
N LYS A 109 4.08 10.83 -21.75
CA LYS A 109 4.65 11.43 -22.98
C LYS A 109 5.85 12.35 -22.69
N ILE A 110 5.86 13.02 -21.53
CA ILE A 110 6.93 13.92 -21.09
C ILE A 110 8.11 13.11 -20.53
N GLN A 111 7.81 12.10 -19.72
CA GLN A 111 8.78 11.18 -19.09
C GLN A 111 8.29 9.72 -19.22
N PRO A 112 8.51 9.08 -20.38
CA PRO A 112 8.12 7.69 -20.62
C PRO A 112 8.94 6.71 -19.75
N GLY A 113 8.34 5.58 -19.41
CA GLY A 113 9.01 4.52 -18.63
C GLY A 113 9.09 4.79 -17.12
N ARG A 114 8.45 5.84 -16.61
CA ARG A 114 8.27 6.05 -15.17
C ARG A 114 7.42 4.94 -14.56
N TYR A 115 7.98 4.29 -13.54
CA TYR A 115 7.26 3.35 -12.69
C TYR A 115 6.01 3.99 -12.06
N GLU A 116 6.16 5.21 -11.52
CA GLU A 116 5.12 5.90 -10.77
C GLU A 116 3.93 6.23 -11.67
N THR A 117 4.20 6.67 -12.90
CA THR A 117 3.17 6.98 -13.89
C THR A 117 2.42 5.73 -14.34
N ALA A 118 3.08 4.57 -14.45
CA ALA A 118 2.41 3.30 -14.72
C ALA A 118 1.50 2.86 -13.56
N ALA A 119 1.98 2.92 -12.32
CA ALA A 119 1.21 2.57 -11.12
C ALA A 119 0.00 3.51 -10.88
N ASN A 120 0.21 4.82 -11.07
CA ASN A 120 -0.84 5.84 -11.02
C ASN A 120 -1.91 5.59 -12.08
N LEU A 121 -1.50 5.47 -13.35
CA LEU A 121 -2.41 5.26 -14.47
C LEU A 121 -3.21 3.95 -14.33
N GLY A 122 -2.55 2.86 -13.90
CA GLY A 122 -3.22 1.61 -13.57
C GLY A 122 -4.27 1.76 -12.46
N THR A 123 -3.93 2.48 -11.39
CA THR A 123 -4.86 2.76 -10.28
C THR A 123 -6.04 3.63 -10.70
N PHE A 124 -5.82 4.70 -11.48
CA PHE A 124 -6.89 5.58 -11.97
C PHE A 124 -7.83 4.85 -12.94
N LEU A 125 -7.30 3.94 -13.79
CA LEU A 125 -8.10 3.05 -14.63
C LEU A 125 -8.95 2.08 -13.79
N ILE A 126 -8.39 1.49 -12.73
CA ILE A 126 -9.12 0.64 -11.78
C ILE A 126 -10.24 1.43 -11.09
N HIS A 127 -10.00 2.67 -10.66
CA HIS A 127 -11.02 3.54 -10.06
C HIS A 127 -12.10 3.97 -11.07
N ALA A 128 -11.74 4.21 -12.33
CA ALA A 128 -12.68 4.40 -13.45
C ALA A 128 -13.46 3.12 -13.84
N GLY A 129 -13.23 1.98 -13.15
CA GLY A 129 -13.86 0.69 -13.44
C GLY A 129 -13.30 -0.05 -14.66
N ARG A 130 -12.27 0.50 -15.32
CA ARG A 130 -11.57 -0.02 -16.50
C ARG A 130 -10.50 -1.02 -16.04
N LEU A 131 -10.95 -2.08 -15.38
CA LEU A 131 -10.11 -3.01 -14.61
C LEU A 131 -9.03 -3.68 -15.47
N GLU A 132 -9.36 -4.12 -16.68
CA GLU A 132 -8.46 -4.80 -17.60
C GLU A 132 -7.34 -3.88 -18.12
N GLU A 133 -7.67 -2.67 -18.59
CA GLU A 133 -6.66 -1.66 -18.94
C GLU A 133 -5.79 -1.26 -17.74
N GLY A 134 -6.40 -1.19 -16.55
CA GLY A 134 -5.69 -0.90 -15.32
C GLY A 134 -4.72 -2.00 -14.94
N LEU A 135 -5.08 -3.26 -15.17
CA LEU A 135 -4.25 -4.43 -14.94
C LEU A 135 -2.97 -4.38 -15.79
N GLU A 136 -3.07 -4.10 -17.10
CA GLU A 136 -1.90 -3.95 -17.99
C GLU A 136 -0.90 -2.89 -17.50
N HIS A 137 -1.41 -1.77 -16.97
CA HIS A 137 -0.58 -0.69 -16.44
C HIS A 137 0.02 -1.02 -15.06
N ILE A 138 -0.68 -1.76 -14.19
CA ILE A 138 -0.12 -2.31 -12.93
C ILE A 138 0.93 -3.39 -13.22
N GLU A 139 0.73 -4.26 -14.22
CA GLU A 139 1.73 -5.24 -14.65
C GLU A 139 3.01 -4.56 -15.13
N ARG A 140 2.91 -3.53 -15.98
CA ARG A 140 4.06 -2.71 -16.39
C ARG A 140 4.77 -2.05 -15.20
N ALA A 141 4.03 -1.63 -14.18
CA ALA A 141 4.62 -1.09 -12.96
C ALA A 141 5.48 -2.17 -12.25
N ILE A 142 4.93 -3.38 -12.04
CA ILE A 142 5.64 -4.52 -11.43
C ILE A 142 6.89 -4.91 -12.25
N GLU A 143 6.81 -4.85 -13.59
CA GLU A 143 7.96 -5.11 -14.48
C GLU A 143 9.11 -4.09 -14.32
N ILE A 144 8.79 -2.82 -14.01
CA ILE A 144 9.80 -1.77 -13.82
C ILE A 144 10.36 -1.79 -12.39
N ASN A 145 9.52 -2.00 -11.37
CA ASN A 145 9.95 -2.11 -9.98
C ASN A 145 8.98 -3.01 -9.16
N PRO A 146 9.32 -4.28 -8.90
CA PRO A 146 8.44 -5.22 -8.20
C PRO A 146 8.39 -5.03 -6.68
N ASP A 147 9.41 -4.40 -6.07
CA ASP A 147 9.51 -4.16 -4.63
C ASP A 147 8.91 -2.80 -4.20
N ALA A 148 8.38 -2.05 -5.16
CA ALA A 148 7.72 -0.76 -4.96
C ALA A 148 6.53 -0.86 -3.99
N HIS A 149 6.23 0.24 -3.28
CA HIS A 149 5.06 0.37 -2.38
C HIS A 149 4.97 -0.77 -1.33
N PHE A 150 6.09 -1.39 -0.95
CA PHE A 150 6.15 -2.60 -0.11
C PHE A 150 5.43 -3.82 -0.73
N GLY A 151 5.42 -3.93 -2.07
CA GLY A 151 4.77 -5.00 -2.84
C GLY A 151 3.27 -4.79 -3.10
N ARG A 152 2.73 -3.59 -2.84
CA ARG A 152 1.30 -3.26 -3.01
C ARG A 152 0.76 -3.64 -4.39
N GLU A 153 1.52 -3.41 -5.46
CA GLU A 153 1.06 -3.60 -6.84
C GLU A 153 0.82 -5.07 -7.15
N VAL A 154 1.62 -5.98 -6.58
CA VAL A 154 1.40 -7.42 -6.71
C VAL A 154 0.07 -7.81 -6.07
N VAL A 155 -0.27 -7.22 -4.92
CA VAL A 155 -1.56 -7.44 -4.23
C VAL A 155 -2.72 -6.73 -4.95
N GLN A 156 -2.49 -5.56 -5.53
CA GLN A 156 -3.47 -4.83 -6.34
C GLN A 156 -3.81 -5.61 -7.62
N LYS A 157 -2.80 -6.15 -8.31
CA LYS A 157 -2.95 -7.07 -9.44
C LYS A 157 -3.82 -8.25 -9.05
N GLN A 158 -3.43 -9.00 -8.02
CA GLN A 158 -4.16 -10.16 -7.53
C GLN A 158 -5.61 -9.83 -7.15
N LEU A 159 -5.85 -8.66 -6.56
CA LEU A 159 -7.19 -8.21 -6.18
C LEU A 159 -8.04 -7.83 -7.41
N VAL A 160 -7.46 -7.24 -8.44
CA VAL A 160 -8.15 -6.95 -9.71
C VAL A 160 -8.47 -8.24 -10.45
N GLU A 161 -7.53 -9.19 -10.56
CA GLU A 161 -7.76 -10.52 -11.12
C GLU A 161 -8.90 -11.26 -10.38
N TYR A 162 -8.91 -11.19 -9.04
CA TYR A 162 -10.00 -11.70 -8.21
C TYR A 162 -11.35 -11.04 -8.54
N VAL A 163 -11.41 -9.70 -8.55
CA VAL A 163 -12.64 -8.95 -8.87
C VAL A 163 -13.15 -9.29 -10.27
N LEU A 164 -12.27 -9.39 -11.26
CA LEU A 164 -12.60 -9.79 -12.63
C LEU A 164 -13.18 -11.21 -12.68
N ALA A 165 -12.50 -12.19 -12.07
CA ALA A 165 -12.97 -13.58 -12.03
C ALA A 165 -14.34 -13.71 -11.33
N ARG A 166 -14.58 -12.94 -10.26
CA ARG A 166 -15.85 -12.94 -9.53
C ARG A 166 -16.96 -12.24 -10.32
N ARG A 167 -16.71 -11.08 -10.93
CA ARG A 167 -17.65 -10.40 -11.83
C ARG A 167 -18.02 -11.27 -13.05
N ALA A 168 -17.05 -11.96 -13.65
CA ALA A 168 -17.29 -12.89 -14.75
C ALA A 168 -18.19 -14.09 -14.36
N SER A 169 -18.18 -14.49 -13.09
CA SER A 169 -19.11 -15.49 -12.53
C SER A 169 -20.50 -14.92 -12.14
N GLY A 170 -20.74 -13.62 -12.33
CA GLY A 170 -21.97 -12.94 -11.96
C GLY A 170 -22.09 -12.59 -10.47
N ALA A 171 -20.99 -12.63 -9.70
CA ALA A 171 -21.01 -12.32 -8.28
C ALA A 171 -21.16 -10.82 -8.00
N THR A 172 -22.10 -10.48 -7.12
CA THR A 172 -22.24 -9.17 -6.46
C THR A 172 -21.45 -9.16 -5.14
N MET A 173 -21.61 -8.13 -4.28
CA MET A 173 -21.01 -8.16 -2.93
C MET A 173 -21.86 -9.03 -1.97
N PRO A 174 -21.26 -9.83 -1.06
CA PRO A 174 -19.85 -10.19 -1.00
C PRO A 174 -19.41 -11.00 -2.22
N LEU A 175 -18.24 -10.67 -2.78
CA LEU A 175 -17.67 -11.37 -3.93
C LEU A 175 -17.41 -12.84 -3.61
N ALA A 176 -16.94 -13.12 -2.38
CA ALA A 176 -16.88 -14.46 -1.83
C ALA A 176 -18.28 -15.10 -1.74
N THR A 177 -18.44 -16.34 -2.22
CA THR A 177 -19.71 -17.07 -2.06
C THR A 177 -19.89 -17.48 -0.59
N VAL A 178 -20.69 -16.71 0.14
CA VAL A 178 -21.11 -17.01 1.52
C VAL A 178 -22.40 -17.81 1.49
N VAL A 179 -22.34 -19.10 1.83
CA VAL A 179 -23.56 -19.87 2.15
C VAL A 179 -23.76 -19.85 3.66
N VAL A 180 -24.83 -19.17 4.09
CA VAL A 180 -25.34 -19.20 5.47
C VAL A 180 -26.33 -20.36 5.58
N PRO A 181 -25.98 -21.48 6.26
CA PRO A 181 -26.95 -22.51 6.55
C PRO A 181 -27.98 -21.98 7.54
N LYS A 182 -29.23 -22.41 7.41
CA LYS A 182 -30.25 -22.23 8.46
C LYS A 182 -30.46 -23.54 9.20
N ASP A 183 -30.68 -23.46 10.51
CA ASP A 183 -31.20 -24.60 11.29
C ASP A 183 -32.71 -24.81 11.03
N GLU A 184 -33.31 -25.82 11.66
CA GLU A 184 -34.71 -26.18 11.46
C GLU A 184 -35.69 -25.09 11.94
N ASP A 185 -35.27 -24.26 12.89
CA ASP A 185 -36.01 -23.09 13.41
C ASP A 185 -35.77 -21.81 12.58
N GLY A 186 -34.78 -21.82 11.67
CA GLY A 186 -34.49 -20.75 10.71
C GLY A 186 -33.34 -19.80 11.08
N HIS A 187 -32.60 -20.05 12.17
CA HIS A 187 -31.45 -19.24 12.59
C HIS A 187 -30.21 -19.51 11.74
N ALA A 188 -29.36 -18.50 11.58
CA ALA A 188 -28.09 -18.62 10.86
C ALA A 188 -27.06 -19.47 11.64
N ALA A 189 -26.60 -20.57 11.05
CA ALA A 189 -25.60 -21.44 11.66
C ALA A 189 -24.22 -20.74 11.75
N LEU A 190 -23.54 -20.90 12.89
CA LEU A 190 -22.26 -20.26 13.19
C LEU A 190 -21.11 -20.69 12.25
N HIS A 191 -21.17 -21.92 11.74
CA HIS A 191 -20.20 -22.48 10.80
C HIS A 191 -20.63 -22.20 9.35
N LEU A 192 -20.17 -21.08 8.80
CA LEU A 192 -20.48 -20.66 7.44
C LEU A 192 -19.70 -21.45 6.39
N LYS A 193 -20.35 -21.79 5.29
CA LYS A 193 -19.70 -22.41 4.13
C LYS A 193 -19.30 -21.32 3.14
N VAL A 194 -18.15 -20.70 3.42
CA VAL A 194 -17.51 -19.72 2.53
C VAL A 194 -16.76 -20.44 1.41
N LYS A 195 -16.88 -19.91 0.19
CA LYS A 195 -16.11 -20.27 -0.99
C LYS A 195 -15.60 -19.02 -1.70
N ASP A 196 -14.63 -19.23 -2.58
CA ASP A 196 -14.22 -18.25 -3.59
C ASP A 196 -13.89 -16.86 -3.03
N SER A 197 -13.35 -16.80 -1.81
CA SER A 197 -12.86 -15.57 -1.17
C SER A 197 -11.47 -15.17 -1.70
N PHE A 198 -11.04 -13.93 -1.46
CA PHE A 198 -9.70 -13.47 -1.88
C PHE A 198 -8.57 -14.39 -1.37
N VAL A 199 -8.64 -14.85 -0.12
CA VAL A 199 -7.71 -15.84 0.44
C VAL A 199 -7.76 -17.18 -0.32
N SER A 200 -8.93 -17.61 -0.79
CA SER A 200 -9.10 -18.82 -1.60
C SER A 200 -8.51 -18.66 -3.01
N PHE A 201 -8.65 -17.47 -3.60
CA PHE A 201 -8.01 -17.10 -4.86
C PHE A 201 -6.48 -17.10 -4.75
N LEU A 202 -5.92 -16.42 -3.74
CA LEU A 202 -4.47 -16.41 -3.48
C LEU A 202 -3.89 -17.82 -3.24
N ARG A 203 -4.58 -18.66 -2.46
CA ARG A 203 -4.22 -20.09 -2.29
C ARG A 203 -4.23 -20.85 -3.62
N THR A 204 -5.15 -20.54 -4.52
CA THR A 204 -5.24 -21.19 -5.84
C THR A 204 -4.10 -20.73 -6.76
N ALA A 205 -3.79 -19.44 -6.76
CA ALA A 205 -2.64 -18.88 -7.50
C ALA A 205 -1.31 -19.49 -7.03
N LYS A 206 -1.07 -19.59 -5.70
CA LYS A 206 0.13 -20.24 -5.13
C LYS A 206 0.25 -21.72 -5.54
N LYS A 207 -0.87 -22.47 -5.62
CA LYS A 207 -0.85 -23.86 -6.10
C LYS A 207 -0.48 -23.94 -7.58
N ALA A 208 -1.01 -23.05 -8.41
CA ALA A 208 -0.70 -23.00 -9.84
C ALA A 208 0.78 -22.65 -10.12
N SER A 209 1.38 -21.73 -9.34
CA SER A 209 2.78 -21.34 -9.52
C SER A 209 3.80 -22.31 -8.90
N SER A 210 3.46 -22.97 -7.79
CA SER A 210 4.37 -23.89 -7.09
C SER A 210 4.26 -25.36 -7.50
N GLY A 211 3.17 -25.75 -8.17
CA GLY A 211 2.86 -27.15 -8.49
C GLY A 211 2.55 -28.04 -7.27
N ASN A 212 2.46 -27.47 -6.06
CA ASN A 212 2.21 -28.20 -4.83
C ASN A 212 0.72 -28.10 -4.43
N GLU A 213 -0.04 -29.18 -4.60
CA GLU A 213 -1.46 -29.24 -4.23
C GLU A 213 -1.73 -28.96 -2.74
N GLY A 214 -0.73 -29.20 -1.87
CA GLY A 214 -0.78 -28.94 -0.44
C GLY A 214 -0.41 -27.51 -0.03
N ALA A 215 -0.11 -26.61 -0.96
CA ALA A 215 0.31 -25.25 -0.62
C ALA A 215 -0.81 -24.45 0.08
N ALA A 216 -0.61 -24.19 1.37
CA ALA A 216 -1.27 -23.13 2.11
C ALA A 216 -0.56 -21.79 1.87
N LEU A 217 -1.22 -20.68 2.20
CA LEU A 217 -0.53 -19.41 2.40
C LEU A 217 0.19 -19.46 3.75
N ASP A 218 1.41 -18.96 3.81
CA ASP A 218 2.14 -18.79 5.06
C ASP A 218 1.92 -17.38 5.66
N LEU A 219 2.47 -17.15 6.85
CA LEU A 219 2.27 -15.88 7.57
C LEU A 219 2.96 -14.69 6.88
N ILE A 220 4.01 -14.91 6.08
CA ILE A 220 4.71 -13.83 5.36
C ILE A 220 3.87 -13.38 4.17
N GLU A 221 3.27 -14.33 3.45
CA GLU A 221 2.34 -14.04 2.35
C GLU A 221 1.05 -13.39 2.84
N LEU A 222 0.50 -13.83 3.99
CA LEU A 222 -0.66 -13.18 4.60
C LEU A 222 -0.34 -11.76 5.07
N ASP A 223 0.81 -11.53 5.71
CA ASP A 223 1.27 -10.21 6.12
C ASP A 223 1.50 -9.27 4.92
N ALA A 224 2.13 -9.75 3.84
CA ALA A 224 2.31 -8.99 2.61
C ALA A 224 0.96 -8.63 1.95
N ALA A 225 0.03 -9.58 1.86
CA ALA A 225 -1.31 -9.33 1.32
C ALA A 225 -2.12 -8.35 2.20
N ILE A 226 -2.01 -8.44 3.53
CA ILE A 226 -2.62 -7.48 4.46
C ILE A 226 -2.01 -6.09 4.25
N LYS A 227 -0.68 -5.96 4.18
CA LYS A 227 0.01 -4.68 3.92
C LYS A 227 -0.41 -4.06 2.59
N GLY A 228 -0.49 -4.84 1.52
CA GLY A 228 -0.98 -4.37 0.22
C GLY A 228 -2.42 -3.86 0.27
N VAL A 229 -3.33 -4.58 0.94
CA VAL A 229 -4.72 -4.14 1.12
C VAL A 229 -4.83 -2.89 2.01
N LEU A 230 -4.08 -2.81 3.11
CA LEU A 230 -4.03 -1.62 3.97
C LEU A 230 -3.41 -0.41 3.23
N GLY A 231 -2.41 -0.61 2.37
CA GLY A 231 -1.88 0.41 1.48
C GLY A 231 -2.91 0.90 0.46
N MET A 232 -3.66 -0.03 -0.16
CA MET A 232 -4.80 0.34 -1.02
C MET A 232 -5.90 1.10 -0.26
N MET A 233 -6.17 0.78 1.01
CA MET A 233 -7.10 1.55 1.85
C MET A 233 -6.54 2.94 2.20
N ARG A 234 -5.24 3.03 2.52
CA ARG A 234 -4.56 4.27 2.95
C ARG A 234 -4.44 5.32 1.84
N PHE A 235 -4.20 4.87 0.61
CA PHE A 235 -3.95 5.73 -0.55
C PHE A 235 -5.09 5.73 -1.57
N GLY A 236 -6.04 4.79 -1.50
CA GLY A 236 -7.28 4.77 -2.30
C GLY A 236 -8.49 5.26 -1.50
N THR A 237 -9.56 4.46 -1.52
CA THR A 237 -10.80 4.67 -0.75
C THR A 237 -10.90 3.64 0.36
N HIS A 238 -10.59 4.04 1.60
CA HIS A 238 -10.53 3.14 2.76
C HIS A 238 -11.85 2.41 3.06
N SER A 239 -13.00 3.00 2.69
CA SER A 239 -14.33 2.40 2.84
C SER A 239 -14.75 1.49 1.68
N SER A 240 -13.86 1.14 0.75
CA SER A 240 -14.20 0.25 -0.38
C SER A 240 -14.64 -1.13 0.13
N PRO A 241 -15.87 -1.60 -0.20
CA PRO A 241 -16.37 -2.88 0.31
C PRO A 241 -15.53 -4.08 -0.19
N VAL A 242 -14.85 -3.94 -1.34
CA VAL A 242 -13.91 -4.96 -1.85
C VAL A 242 -12.65 -5.04 -1.00
N LEU A 243 -12.07 -3.90 -0.59
CA LEU A 243 -10.89 -3.87 0.29
C LEU A 243 -11.25 -4.38 1.69
N LEU A 244 -12.42 -4.01 2.20
CA LEU A 244 -12.92 -4.45 3.51
C LEU A 244 -13.23 -5.95 3.54
N GLU A 245 -13.81 -6.52 2.47
CA GLU A 245 -13.99 -7.97 2.33
C GLU A 245 -12.62 -8.69 2.28
N ALA A 246 -11.69 -8.21 1.46
CA ALA A 246 -10.37 -8.80 1.31
C ALA A 246 -9.59 -8.79 2.64
N LEU A 247 -9.56 -7.64 3.33
CA LEU A 247 -8.96 -7.49 4.65
C LEU A 247 -9.63 -8.39 5.68
N GLY A 248 -10.96 -8.45 5.69
CA GLY A 248 -11.75 -9.31 6.56
C GLY A 248 -11.35 -10.77 6.44
N PHE A 249 -11.25 -11.30 5.21
CA PHE A 249 -10.82 -12.69 4.99
C PHE A 249 -9.34 -12.94 5.29
N LEU A 250 -8.45 -12.00 4.95
CA LEU A 250 -7.02 -12.12 5.25
C LEU A 250 -6.75 -12.18 6.76
N LEU A 251 -7.37 -11.29 7.54
CA LEU A 251 -7.29 -11.31 9.00
C LEU A 251 -7.97 -12.55 9.61
N ALA A 252 -9.07 -13.03 9.01
CA ALA A 252 -9.71 -14.28 9.44
C ALA A 252 -8.81 -15.51 9.22
N ALA A 253 -7.93 -15.49 8.21
CA ALA A 253 -7.01 -16.56 7.87
C ALA A 253 -5.75 -16.65 8.77
N ILE A 254 -5.58 -15.74 9.72
CA ILE A 254 -4.55 -15.86 10.76
C ILE A 254 -5.00 -16.89 11.80
N GLU A 255 -4.26 -17.98 11.95
CA GLU A 255 -4.58 -19.13 12.80
C GLU A 255 -3.72 -19.21 14.09
N LEU A 256 -3.00 -18.13 14.42
CA LEU A 256 -2.20 -18.05 15.64
C LEU A 256 -3.09 -18.02 16.89
N GLN A 257 -2.79 -18.88 17.87
CA GLN A 257 -3.64 -19.11 19.05
C GLN A 257 -3.81 -17.89 19.97
N GLU A 258 -2.93 -16.88 19.87
CA GLU A 258 -2.94 -15.69 20.72
C GLU A 258 -3.51 -14.44 20.03
N THR A 259 -3.76 -14.45 18.70
CA THR A 259 -4.20 -13.24 17.97
C THR A 259 -5.71 -12.99 18.06
N HIS A 260 -6.20 -12.72 19.27
CA HIS A 260 -7.59 -12.27 19.51
C HIS A 260 -7.92 -11.02 18.66
N ASP A 261 -6.96 -10.09 18.56
CA ASP A 261 -7.06 -8.85 17.79
C ASP A 261 -7.34 -9.08 16.31
N ALA A 262 -6.74 -10.09 15.68
CA ALA A 262 -6.94 -10.37 14.25
C ALA A 262 -8.41 -10.76 13.95
N LYS A 263 -9.02 -11.58 14.81
CA LYS A 263 -10.45 -11.97 14.68
C LYS A 263 -11.37 -10.76 14.96
N MET A 264 -11.02 -9.93 15.94
CA MET A 264 -11.74 -8.70 16.25
C MET A 264 -11.68 -7.64 15.13
N LEU A 265 -10.52 -7.48 14.48
CA LEU A 265 -10.32 -6.58 13.33
C LEU A 265 -11.01 -7.12 12.07
N SER A 266 -10.95 -8.44 11.84
CA SER A 266 -11.71 -9.11 10.76
C SER A 266 -13.22 -8.88 10.89
N SER A 267 -13.77 -9.06 12.10
CA SER A 267 -15.17 -8.78 12.39
C SER A 267 -15.53 -7.32 12.11
N ARG A 268 -14.69 -6.35 12.51
CA ARG A 268 -14.89 -4.92 12.21
C ARG A 268 -14.81 -4.61 10.71
N ALA A 269 -13.90 -5.25 9.97
CA ALA A 269 -13.80 -5.09 8.52
C ALA A 269 -15.09 -5.55 7.82
N PHE A 270 -15.63 -6.72 8.19
CA PHE A 270 -16.92 -7.19 7.67
C PHE A 270 -18.10 -6.31 8.12
N LEU A 271 -18.13 -5.82 9.37
CA LEU A 271 -19.15 -4.87 9.82
C LEU A 271 -19.10 -3.54 9.07
N MET A 272 -17.92 -3.06 8.69
CA MET A 272 -17.78 -1.89 7.83
C MET A 272 -18.25 -2.21 6.40
N ALA A 273 -17.89 -3.38 5.85
CA ALA A 273 -18.41 -3.81 4.55
C ALA A 273 -19.95 -3.90 4.54
N ALA A 274 -20.58 -4.32 5.65
CA ALA A 274 -22.03 -4.28 5.83
C ALA A 274 -22.61 -2.84 5.82
N ARG A 275 -21.93 -1.85 6.44
CA ARG A 275 -22.34 -0.43 6.35
C ARG A 275 -22.28 0.10 4.92
N GLN A 276 -21.33 -0.38 4.11
CA GLN A 276 -21.11 0.06 2.73
C GLN A 276 -21.88 -0.76 1.67
N ALA A 277 -22.51 -1.87 2.06
CA ALA A 277 -23.28 -2.71 1.15
C ALA A 277 -24.61 -2.06 0.75
N GLU A 278 -25.05 -2.28 -0.48
CA GLU A 278 -26.29 -1.71 -1.01
C GLU A 278 -27.52 -2.53 -0.57
N THR A 279 -27.51 -3.83 -0.86
CA THR A 279 -28.62 -4.78 -0.67
C THR A 279 -28.69 -5.36 0.75
N PRO A 280 -29.88 -5.59 1.35
CA PRO A 280 -30.04 -6.25 2.65
C PRO A 280 -29.32 -7.61 2.75
N GLU A 281 -29.39 -8.43 1.70
CA GLU A 281 -28.82 -9.77 1.64
C GLU A 281 -27.30 -9.75 1.84
N ALA A 282 -26.63 -8.73 1.28
CA ALA A 282 -25.20 -8.51 1.46
C ALA A 282 -24.87 -8.04 2.89
N LYS A 283 -25.72 -7.23 3.51
CA LYS A 283 -25.57 -6.77 4.91
C LYS A 283 -25.65 -7.96 5.87
N ASP A 284 -26.64 -8.83 5.67
CA ASP A 284 -26.82 -10.04 6.45
C ASP A 284 -25.67 -11.04 6.23
N ALA A 285 -25.20 -11.21 5.00
CA ALA A 285 -24.03 -12.05 4.71
C ALA A 285 -22.75 -11.56 5.40
N TYR A 286 -22.48 -10.25 5.40
CA TYR A 286 -21.35 -9.66 6.13
C TYR A 286 -21.52 -9.73 7.65
N ARG A 287 -22.73 -9.49 8.19
CA ARG A 287 -23.03 -9.64 9.62
C ARG A 287 -22.85 -11.10 10.07
N ALA A 288 -23.20 -12.06 9.23
CA ALA A 288 -22.96 -13.48 9.46
C ALA A 288 -21.45 -13.81 9.44
N LEU A 289 -20.69 -13.30 8.46
CA LEU A 289 -19.23 -13.44 8.40
C LEU A 289 -18.56 -12.93 9.68
N ALA A 290 -18.94 -11.73 10.14
CA ALA A 290 -18.47 -11.15 11.39
C ALA A 290 -18.73 -12.08 12.59
N ARG A 291 -19.98 -12.56 12.78
CA ARG A 291 -20.32 -13.50 13.86
C ARG A 291 -19.52 -14.81 13.79
N SER A 292 -19.34 -15.35 12.59
CA SER A 292 -18.62 -16.61 12.36
C SER A 292 -17.15 -16.51 12.75
N VAL A 293 -16.47 -15.41 12.43
CA VAL A 293 -15.06 -15.20 12.79
C VAL A 293 -14.86 -14.99 14.29
N LEU A 294 -15.81 -14.36 14.99
CA LEU A 294 -15.78 -14.28 16.45
C LEU A 294 -16.02 -15.65 17.11
N HIS A 295 -16.88 -16.49 16.54
CA HIS A 295 -17.10 -17.85 17.05
C HIS A 295 -15.84 -18.76 16.91
N MET A 296 -14.96 -18.46 15.95
CA MET A 296 -13.66 -19.12 15.79
C MET A 296 -12.55 -18.61 16.75
N GLN A 297 -12.87 -17.73 17.71
CA GLN A 297 -11.94 -17.38 18.79
C GLN A 297 -11.68 -18.60 19.69
N THR A 298 -10.42 -18.91 19.95
CA THR A 298 -10.03 -19.75 21.10
C THR A 298 -10.08 -18.86 22.34
N PRO A 299 -10.97 -19.09 23.32
CA PRO A 299 -11.04 -18.23 24.50
C PRO A 299 -9.76 -18.35 25.33
N SER A 300 -9.24 -17.21 25.79
CA SER A 300 -8.20 -17.20 26.82
C SER A 300 -8.71 -17.89 28.10
N ARG A 301 -7.81 -18.46 28.90
CA ARG A 301 -8.15 -19.41 29.97
C ARG A 301 -8.92 -18.74 31.13
N GLY A 302 -10.24 -18.65 31.00
CA GLY A 302 -11.15 -17.99 31.95
C GLY A 302 -11.87 -16.76 31.41
N THR A 303 -11.71 -16.40 30.12
CA THR A 303 -12.52 -15.37 29.45
C THR A 303 -13.69 -16.01 28.70
N GLU A 304 -14.84 -15.35 28.67
CA GLU A 304 -15.96 -15.74 27.81
C GLU A 304 -15.65 -15.41 26.32
N GLN A 305 -16.41 -15.98 25.39
CA GLN A 305 -16.26 -15.71 23.96
C GLN A 305 -16.91 -14.37 23.61
N ILE A 306 -16.18 -13.48 22.93
CA ILE A 306 -16.67 -12.14 22.61
C ILE A 306 -17.81 -12.24 21.59
N THR A 307 -18.97 -11.68 21.94
CA THR A 307 -20.16 -11.69 21.08
C THR A 307 -20.06 -10.67 19.94
N LEU A 308 -20.88 -10.85 18.89
CA LEU A 308 -20.98 -9.84 17.83
C LEU A 308 -21.53 -8.52 18.38
N GLU A 309 -22.48 -8.64 19.30
CA GLU A 309 -23.21 -7.53 19.92
C GLU A 309 -22.26 -6.60 20.71
N GLU A 310 -21.32 -7.14 21.48
CA GLU A 310 -20.27 -6.35 22.16
C GLU A 310 -19.28 -5.69 21.18
N VAL A 311 -18.89 -6.41 20.12
CA VAL A 311 -18.04 -5.84 19.06
C VAL A 311 -18.75 -4.72 18.33
N GLU A 312 -20.06 -4.84 18.08
CA GLU A 312 -20.86 -3.81 17.43
C GLU A 312 -21.03 -2.56 18.31
N GLU A 313 -21.35 -2.69 19.61
CA GLU A 313 -21.44 -1.54 20.52
C GLU A 313 -20.10 -0.79 20.62
N THR A 314 -19.00 -1.53 20.65
CA THR A 314 -17.65 -0.96 20.67
C THR A 314 -17.32 -0.30 19.33
N PHE A 315 -17.63 -0.96 18.21
CA PHE A 315 -17.34 -0.44 16.87
C PHE A 315 -18.20 0.77 16.49
N GLN A 316 -19.46 0.91 16.95
CA GLN A 316 -20.21 2.15 16.78
C GLN A 316 -19.56 3.33 17.50
N ARG A 317 -18.97 3.11 18.69
CA ARG A 317 -18.26 4.15 19.44
C ARG A 317 -16.95 4.55 18.75
N GLU A 318 -16.19 3.57 18.26
CA GLU A 318 -14.97 3.80 17.46
C GLU A 318 -15.27 4.56 16.15
N LEU A 319 -16.41 4.27 15.49
CA LEU A 319 -16.86 4.98 14.30
C LEU A 319 -17.31 6.41 14.60
N ALA A 320 -18.08 6.65 15.67
CA ALA A 320 -18.51 7.99 16.05
C ALA A 320 -17.31 8.89 16.45
N ASP A 321 -16.31 8.32 17.11
CA ASP A 321 -15.02 8.96 17.40
C ASP A 321 -14.24 9.28 16.11
N ALA A 322 -14.17 8.34 15.16
CA ALA A 322 -13.54 8.55 13.85
C ALA A 322 -14.24 9.64 13.02
N GLU A 323 -15.57 9.62 12.95
CA GLU A 323 -16.40 10.61 12.26
C GLU A 323 -16.21 12.01 12.88
N THR A 324 -16.19 12.11 14.22
CA THR A 324 -15.93 13.38 14.95
C THR A 324 -14.51 13.91 14.71
N TRP A 325 -13.50 13.04 14.78
CA TRP A 325 -12.10 13.39 14.56
C TRP A 325 -11.85 13.90 13.13
N TYR A 326 -12.42 13.22 12.13
CA TYR A 326 -12.30 13.65 10.73
C TYR A 326 -13.10 14.93 10.43
N ALA A 327 -14.23 15.15 11.11
CA ALA A 327 -14.98 16.40 10.99
C ALA A 327 -14.18 17.61 11.52
N ASP A 328 -13.45 17.48 12.64
CA ASP A 328 -12.53 18.51 13.14
C ASP A 328 -11.41 18.81 12.12
N LEU A 329 -10.72 17.77 11.62
CA LEU A 329 -9.69 17.92 10.58
C LEU A 329 -10.22 18.67 9.35
N ARG A 330 -11.35 18.23 8.79
CA ARG A 330 -12.00 18.86 7.64
C ARG A 330 -12.45 20.29 7.92
N SER A 331 -12.86 20.62 9.15
CA SER A 331 -13.24 21.99 9.53
C SER A 331 -12.04 22.97 9.54
N LYS A 332 -10.83 22.47 9.75
CA LYS A 332 -9.59 23.24 9.67
C LYS A 332 -9.20 23.46 8.21
N GLU A 333 -9.24 22.42 7.39
CA GLU A 333 -8.93 22.53 5.95
C GLU A 333 -9.89 23.46 5.20
N ILE A 334 -11.20 23.35 5.45
CA ILE A 334 -12.20 24.26 4.86
C ILE A 334 -11.88 25.72 5.21
N ARG A 335 -11.43 25.97 6.45
CA ARG A 335 -11.02 27.31 6.88
C ARG A 335 -9.75 27.77 6.17
N TRP A 336 -8.70 26.94 6.14
CA TRP A 336 -7.45 27.27 5.45
C TRP A 336 -7.66 27.56 3.97
N VAL A 337 -8.47 26.76 3.27
CA VAL A 337 -8.87 26.99 1.86
C VAL A 337 -9.60 28.33 1.65
N SER A 338 -10.19 28.91 2.69
CA SER A 338 -10.87 30.22 2.64
C SER A 338 -10.10 31.40 3.24
N GLU A 339 -9.03 31.14 4.01
CA GLU A 339 -8.31 32.16 4.82
C GLU A 339 -6.80 32.22 4.53
N SER A 340 -6.21 31.23 3.85
CA SER A 340 -4.78 31.16 3.53
C SER A 340 -4.52 31.11 2.02
N ASP A 341 -3.45 31.79 1.58
CA ASP A 341 -2.88 31.62 0.23
C ASP A 341 -2.25 30.22 0.03
N ASP A 342 -1.91 29.53 1.13
CA ASP A 342 -1.31 28.20 1.14
C ASP A 342 -1.90 27.31 2.27
N PRO A 343 -3.00 26.59 2.00
CA PRO A 343 -3.60 25.62 2.92
C PRO A 343 -2.74 24.36 3.17
N GLU A 344 -1.81 24.05 2.25
CA GLU A 344 -0.91 22.90 2.35
C GLU A 344 0.16 23.15 3.43
N ALA A 345 0.71 24.37 3.46
CA ALA A 345 1.60 24.82 4.53
C ALA A 345 0.88 25.00 5.88
N GLU A 346 -0.42 25.35 5.92
CA GLU A 346 -1.16 25.37 7.20
C GLU A 346 -1.40 23.96 7.76
N PHE A 347 -1.66 22.98 6.89
CA PHE A 347 -1.75 21.57 7.27
C PHE A 347 -0.41 21.04 7.79
N ASP A 348 0.71 21.35 7.10
CA ASP A 348 2.06 20.97 7.52
C ASP A 348 2.38 21.41 8.95
N LYS A 349 2.06 22.65 9.31
CA LYS A 349 2.34 23.21 10.66
C LYS A 349 1.71 22.42 11.80
N LEU A 350 0.64 21.65 11.54
CA LEU A 350 -0.03 20.83 12.56
C LEU A 350 0.28 19.33 12.46
N TYR A 351 0.65 18.82 11.28
CA TYR A 351 0.70 17.38 11.00
C TYR A 351 2.00 16.88 10.36
N ALA A 352 2.90 17.77 9.92
CA ALA A 352 4.25 17.39 9.52
C ALA A 352 5.14 17.21 10.76
N GLU A 353 4.91 16.13 11.51
CA GLU A 353 5.92 15.61 12.44
C GLU A 353 7.18 15.26 11.62
N GLU A 354 8.28 16.01 11.81
CA GLU A 354 9.58 15.43 11.51
C GLU A 354 9.73 14.16 12.35
N PRO A 355 10.12 13.01 11.76
CA PRO A 355 10.31 11.80 12.54
C PRO A 355 11.42 12.04 13.54
N SER A 356 11.03 12.21 14.80
CA SER A 356 11.92 12.17 15.93
C SER A 356 12.60 10.80 15.93
N VAL A 357 13.81 10.75 15.37
CA VAL A 357 14.79 9.74 15.70
C VAL A 357 15.04 9.94 17.18
N ALA A 358 14.31 9.17 18.00
CA ALA A 358 14.42 9.25 19.44
C ALA A 358 15.89 9.16 19.81
N ASP A 359 16.42 10.19 20.49
CA ASP A 359 17.82 10.25 20.87
C ASP A 359 18.14 8.99 21.67
N SER A 360 18.89 8.08 21.03
CA SER A 360 18.86 6.69 21.43
C SER A 360 19.72 6.54 22.67
N GLY A 361 19.07 6.49 23.84
CA GLY A 361 19.69 6.25 25.15
C GLY A 361 20.32 4.86 25.33
N GLY A 362 20.67 4.19 24.23
CA GLY A 362 21.63 3.10 24.15
C GLY A 362 22.62 3.42 23.04
N ASP A 363 23.92 3.20 23.30
CA ASP A 363 25.01 3.60 22.41
C ASP A 363 24.81 3.18 20.95
N PRO A 364 25.29 3.98 19.97
CA PRO A 364 25.19 3.62 18.56
C PRO A 364 25.77 2.24 18.32
N ILE A 365 25.06 1.39 17.57
CA ILE A 365 25.45 0.00 17.26
C ILE A 365 26.68 0.00 16.36
N THR A 366 27.82 0.25 16.99
CA THR A 366 29.14 0.01 16.45
C THR A 366 29.24 -1.49 16.26
N LEU A 367 29.41 -1.94 15.01
CA LEU A 367 29.44 -3.36 14.67
C LEU A 367 30.80 -3.98 15.06
N MET A 368 31.07 -3.98 16.37
CA MET A 368 32.21 -4.54 17.06
C MET A 368 32.17 -6.07 16.95
N LEU A 369 32.58 -6.57 15.78
CA LEU A 369 33.15 -7.91 15.68
C LEU A 369 34.24 -8.02 16.77
N PRO A 370 34.16 -8.98 17.71
CA PRO A 370 35.08 -9.02 18.84
C PRO A 370 36.52 -9.10 18.34
N LEU A 371 37.43 -8.34 18.96
CA LEU A 371 38.82 -8.16 18.54
C LEU A 371 39.54 -9.40 17.94
N PRO A 372 39.45 -10.64 18.52
CA PRO A 372 40.04 -11.82 17.89
C PRO A 372 39.50 -12.16 16.48
N VAL A 373 38.23 -11.87 16.18
CA VAL A 373 37.62 -12.08 14.85
C VAL A 373 38.13 -11.04 13.86
N MET A 374 38.23 -9.77 14.26
CA MET A 374 38.87 -8.73 13.45
C MET A 374 40.33 -9.06 13.14
N ALA A 375 41.10 -9.52 14.14
CA ALA A 375 42.48 -9.94 13.96
C ALA A 375 42.60 -11.13 13.00
N LEU A 376 41.69 -12.11 13.07
CA LEU A 376 41.66 -13.26 12.17
C LEU A 376 41.39 -12.86 10.71
N LEU A 377 40.41 -11.97 10.48
CA LEU A 377 40.08 -11.47 9.14
C LEU A 377 41.24 -10.69 8.52
N VAL A 378 41.91 -9.82 9.29
CA VAL A 378 43.10 -9.09 8.84
C VAL A 378 44.28 -10.04 8.56
N ALA A 379 44.50 -11.06 9.39
CA ALA A 379 45.54 -12.06 9.17
C ALA A 379 45.30 -12.90 7.90
N LEU A 380 44.06 -13.30 7.64
CA LEU A 380 43.68 -14.02 6.42
C LEU A 380 43.85 -13.14 5.16
N ALA A 381 43.47 -11.86 5.24
CA ALA A 381 43.66 -10.90 4.14
C ALA A 381 45.15 -10.66 3.81
N LEU A 382 46.00 -10.44 4.83
CA LEU A 382 47.45 -10.32 4.63
C LEU A 382 48.07 -11.63 4.11
N GLY A 383 47.67 -12.78 4.65
CA GLY A 383 48.14 -14.09 4.22
C GLY A 383 47.84 -14.35 2.74
N GLY A 384 46.60 -14.10 2.31
CA GLY A 384 46.19 -14.20 0.91
C GLY A 384 46.96 -13.24 -0.01
N TYR A 385 47.12 -11.98 0.40
CA TYR A 385 47.88 -10.98 -0.36
C TYR A 385 49.35 -11.36 -0.53
N LEU A 386 50.01 -11.80 0.54
CA LEU A 386 51.42 -12.20 0.52
C LEU A 386 51.64 -13.48 -0.30
N PHE A 387 50.75 -14.47 -0.18
CA PHE A 387 50.78 -15.69 -1.00
C PHE A 387 50.63 -15.37 -2.49
N PHE A 388 49.66 -14.52 -2.85
CA PHE A 388 49.43 -14.11 -4.25
C PHE A 388 50.61 -13.28 -4.80
N ARG A 389 51.24 -12.44 -3.97
CA ARG A 389 52.42 -11.65 -4.34
C ARG A 389 53.66 -12.54 -4.56
N ALA A 390 53.93 -13.48 -3.67
CA ALA A 390 55.06 -14.42 -3.80
C ALA A 390 54.93 -15.30 -5.05
N ARG A 391 53.71 -15.74 -5.38
CA ARG A 391 53.43 -16.54 -6.58
C ARG A 391 53.57 -15.75 -7.90
N ARG A 392 53.59 -14.42 -7.84
CA ARG A 392 53.84 -13.50 -8.98
C ARG A 392 55.32 -13.12 -9.17
N SER A 393 56.21 -13.53 -8.26
CA SER A 393 57.65 -13.24 -8.33
C SER A 393 58.51 -14.50 -8.55
N ALA A 394 57.89 -15.60 -8.96
CA ALA A 394 58.51 -16.92 -9.09
C ALA A 394 58.03 -17.70 -10.33
N GLY A 395 57.68 -16.96 -11.40
CA GLY A 395 57.24 -17.46 -12.70
C GLY A 395 57.43 -16.40 -13.78
#